data_AF-X6GQ03-F1
#
_entry.id   AF-X6GQ03-F1
#
_cell.length_a   1.000
_cell.length_b   1.000
_cell.length_c   1.000
_cell.angle_alpha   90.00
_cell.angle_beta   90.00
_cell.angle_gamma   90.00
#
_symmetry.space_group_name_H-M   'P 1'
#
loop_
_entity.id
_entity.type
_entity.pdbx_description
1 polymer ?
#
loop_
_entity_poly.entity_id
_entity_poly.type
_entity_poly.pdbx_seq_one_letter_code
_entity_poly.pdbx_strand_id
1 'polypeptide(L)'
;MLAWEPPNRIVLAWRIRADWQYDPSLLTEVEVKFSEAGENATRVELEHRQLENMGAAGEAVREIFESDRGWSCILQNYVRLIEKR
;
A
#
# COMPACT_ATOMS: atom_id res chain seq x y z
N MET A 1 -4.11 2.77 12.45
CA MET A 1 -3.52 3.93 11.75
C MET A 1 -2.27 4.32 12.53
N LEU A 2 -1.14 4.50 11.84
CA LEU A 2 0.16 4.81 12.44
C LEU A 2 0.56 6.27 12.24
N ALA A 3 0.19 6.88 11.10
CA ALA A 3 0.33 8.32 10.86
C ALA A 3 -0.83 8.84 10.00
N TRP A 4 -1.24 10.07 10.28
CA TRP A 4 -2.27 10.81 9.54
C TRP A 4 -1.83 12.26 9.38
N GLU A 5 -1.33 12.60 8.20
CA GLU A 5 -0.69 13.89 7.89
C GLU A 5 -1.32 14.47 6.61
N PRO A 6 -2.58 14.95 6.67
CA PRO A 6 -3.27 15.45 5.50
C PRO A 6 -2.66 16.78 4.99
N PRO A 7 -2.61 17.01 3.66
CA PRO A 7 -3.04 16.10 2.59
C PRO A 7 -1.96 15.10 2.13
N ASN A 8 -0.77 15.14 2.72
CA ASN A 8 0.44 14.60 2.10
C ASN A 8 0.73 13.13 2.40
N ARG A 9 0.32 12.59 3.54
CA ARG A 9 0.81 11.28 3.97
C ARG A 9 -0.11 10.53 4.92
N ILE A 10 -0.20 9.23 4.69
CA ILE A 10 -0.84 8.28 5.60
C ILE A 10 0.07 7.06 5.80
N VAL A 11 0.09 6.51 7.01
CA VAL A 11 0.77 5.25 7.30
C VAL A 11 -0.20 4.32 8.02
N LEU A 12 -0.42 3.14 7.44
CA LEU A 12 -1.34 2.13 7.95
C LEU A 12 -0.54 0.94 8.51
N ALA A 13 -0.96 0.45 9.68
CA ALA A 13 -0.48 -0.83 10.19
C ALA A 13 -1.13 -1.95 9.37
N TRP A 14 -0.31 -2.75 8.70
CA TRP A 14 -0.71 -3.94 7.98
C TRP A 14 -0.37 -5.17 8.81
N ARG A 15 -1.42 -5.75 9.40
CA ARG A 15 -1.36 -6.90 10.32
C ARG A 15 -2.03 -8.13 9.71
N ILE A 16 -1.83 -8.32 8.40
CA ILE A 16 -2.46 -9.39 7.62
C ILE A 16 -1.34 -10.27 7.06
N ARG A 17 -1.41 -11.57 7.34
CA ARG A 17 -0.48 -12.58 6.86
C ARG A 17 -0.76 -12.95 5.40
N ALA A 18 0.13 -13.77 4.83
CA ALA A 18 0.04 -14.28 3.45
C ALA A 18 -1.25 -15.06 3.15
N ASP A 19 -1.86 -15.68 4.16
CA ASP A 19 -3.14 -16.40 4.10
C ASP A 19 -4.36 -15.46 4.24
N TRP A 20 -4.14 -14.14 4.18
CA TRP A 20 -5.15 -13.09 4.36
C TRP A 20 -5.83 -13.07 5.72
N GLN A 21 -5.22 -13.70 6.73
CA GLN A 21 -5.71 -13.68 8.10
C GLN A 21 -5.04 -12.59 8.93
N TYR A 22 -5.81 -12.03 9.87
CA TYR A 22 -5.30 -11.05 10.82
C TYR A 22 -4.35 -11.72 11.84
N ASP A 23 -3.27 -11.02 12.15
CA ASP A 23 -2.31 -11.41 13.18
C ASP A 23 -1.89 -10.20 14.03
N PRO A 24 -2.26 -10.14 15.32
CA PRO A 24 -1.92 -9.00 16.17
C PRO A 24 -0.42 -8.89 16.49
N SER A 25 0.37 -9.94 16.27
CA SER A 25 1.82 -9.95 16.49
C SER A 25 2.60 -9.49 15.26
N LEU A 26 2.00 -9.58 14.07
CA LEU A 26 2.58 -9.08 12.83
C LEU A 26 2.45 -7.55 12.76
N LEU A 27 3.51 -6.88 12.34
CA LEU A 27 3.48 -5.48 11.96
C LEU A 27 4.29 -5.28 10.68
N THR A 28 3.58 -5.03 9.59
CA THR A 28 4.14 -4.41 8.40
C THR A 28 3.41 -3.10 8.15
N GLU A 29 3.88 -2.28 7.22
CA GLU A 29 3.29 -0.96 7.02
C GLU A 29 3.01 -0.69 5.55
N VAL A 30 1.88 -0.03 5.31
CA VAL A 30 1.57 0.57 4.01
C VAL A 30 1.63 2.07 4.18
N GLU A 31 2.62 2.71 3.57
CA GLU A 31 2.78 4.16 3.50
C GLU A 31 2.28 4.65 2.14
N VAL A 32 1.42 5.68 2.15
CA VAL A 32 0.96 6.35 0.94
C VAL A 32 1.31 7.83 1.04
N LYS A 33 2.01 8.34 0.04
CA LYS A 33 2.45 9.73 -0.09
C LYS A 33 1.77 10.39 -1.29
N PHE A 34 1.35 11.63 -1.11
CA PHE A 34 0.72 12.47 -2.12
C PHE A 34 1.60 13.71 -2.34
N SER A 35 2.03 13.92 -3.58
CA SER A 35 2.84 15.07 -4.00
C SER A 35 2.27 15.69 -5.27
N GLU A 36 2.49 17.00 -5.45
CA GLU A 36 2.10 17.70 -6.65
C GLU A 36 2.87 17.18 -7.87
N ALA A 37 2.17 16.96 -8.99
CA ALA A 37 2.76 16.41 -10.22
C ALA A 37 2.43 17.25 -11.47
N GLY A 38 2.06 18.51 -11.28
CA GLY A 38 1.64 19.43 -12.34
C GLY A 38 0.27 20.05 -12.06
N GLU A 39 -0.21 20.84 -13.02
CA GLU A 39 -1.52 21.49 -12.92
C GLU A 39 -2.63 20.42 -12.87
N ASN A 40 -3.41 20.42 -11.78
CA ASN A 40 -4.46 19.44 -11.49
C ASN A 40 -4.00 17.96 -11.47
N ALA A 41 -2.73 17.70 -11.15
CA ALA A 41 -2.19 16.34 -11.06
C ALA A 41 -1.55 16.07 -9.69
N THR A 42 -1.80 14.88 -9.14
CA THR A 42 -1.18 14.40 -7.90
C THR A 42 -0.46 13.09 -8.18
N ARG A 43 0.81 13.00 -7.81
CA ARG A 43 1.56 11.75 -7.76
C ARG A 43 1.26 11.04 -6.47
N VAL A 44 0.85 9.78 -6.59
CA VAL A 44 0.59 8.88 -5.47
C VAL A 44 1.67 7.82 -5.44
N GLU A 45 2.38 7.73 -4.32
CA GLU A 45 3.42 6.72 -4.10
C GLU A 45 2.97 5.81 -2.96
N LEU A 46 2.92 4.51 -3.22
CA LEU A 46 2.60 3.49 -2.24
C LEU A 46 3.83 2.63 -1.99
N GLU A 47 4.18 2.47 -0.71
CA GLU A 47 5.27 1.60 -0.26
C GLU A 47 4.73 0.64 0.79
N HIS A 48 4.92 -0.67 0.57
CA HIS A 48 4.68 -1.68 1.59
C HIS A 48 6.03 -2.10 2.19
N ARG A 49 6.33 -1.60 3.39
CA ARG A 49 7.62 -1.80 4.06
C ARG A 49 7.53 -2.78 5.23
N GLN A 50 8.69 -3.19 5.72
CA GLN A 50 8.86 -4.16 6.81
C GLN A 50 8.38 -5.58 6.46
N LEU A 51 8.48 -5.99 5.19
CA LEU A 51 8.06 -7.33 4.75
C LEU A 51 8.90 -8.45 5.36
N GLU A 52 10.12 -8.14 5.84
CA GLU A 52 10.96 -9.05 6.62
C GLU A 52 10.27 -9.57 7.90
N ASN A 53 9.32 -8.81 8.46
CA ASN A 53 8.53 -9.24 9.62
C ASN A 53 7.57 -10.40 9.29
N MET A 54 7.37 -10.71 8.00
CA MET A 54 6.60 -11.88 7.57
C MET A 54 7.43 -13.17 7.54
N GLY A 55 8.74 -13.10 7.84
CA GLY A 55 9.63 -14.25 7.88
C GLY A 55 9.65 -15.02 6.56
N ALA A 56 9.55 -16.34 6.62
CA ALA A 56 9.59 -17.22 5.45
C ALA A 56 8.47 -16.95 4.42
N ALA A 57 7.37 -16.29 4.83
CA ALA A 57 6.26 -15.96 3.93
C ALA A 57 6.48 -14.64 3.16
N GLY A 58 7.52 -13.85 3.49
CA GLY A 58 7.73 -12.52 2.91
C GLY A 58 7.90 -12.54 1.39
N GLU A 59 8.61 -13.53 0.85
CA GLU A 59 8.85 -13.65 -0.60
C GLU A 59 7.56 -13.97 -1.37
N ALA A 60 6.77 -14.93 -0.88
CA ALA A 60 5.48 -15.26 -1.47
C ALA A 60 4.51 -14.06 -1.45
N VAL A 61 4.54 -13.28 -0.37
CA VAL A 61 3.74 -12.07 -0.26
C VAL A 61 4.20 -10.98 -1.24
N ARG A 62 5.51 -10.82 -1.43
CA ARG A 62 6.07 -9.91 -2.43
C ARG A 62 5.58 -10.27 -3.83
N GLU A 63 5.63 -11.54 -4.21
CA GLU A 63 5.09 -12.02 -5.50
C GLU A 63 3.59 -11.72 -5.67
N ILE A 64 2.79 -11.91 -4.61
CA ILE A 64 1.36 -11.59 -4.61
C ILE A 64 1.14 -10.09 -4.84
N PHE A 65 1.91 -9.24 -4.16
CA PHE A 65 1.79 -7.78 -4.25
C PHE A 65 2.29 -7.21 -5.58
N GLU A 66 3.26 -7.86 -6.22
CA GLU A 66 3.77 -7.52 -7.55
C GLU A 66 2.89 -8.08 -8.68
N SER A 67 2.00 -9.03 -8.40
CA SER A 67 1.10 -9.60 -9.39
C SER A 67 0.07 -8.59 -9.94
N ASP A 68 -0.59 -8.95 -11.05
CA ASP A 68 -1.68 -8.19 -11.66
C ASP A 68 -2.93 -8.03 -10.77
N ARG A 69 -2.94 -8.62 -9.58
CA ARG A 69 -3.98 -8.46 -8.56
C ARG A 69 -3.49 -7.73 -7.31
N GLY A 70 -2.22 -7.35 -7.26
CA GLY A 70 -1.59 -6.66 -6.14
C GLY A 70 -1.73 -5.14 -6.20
N TRP A 71 -0.74 -4.42 -5.66
CA TRP A 71 -0.80 -2.97 -5.48
C TRP A 71 -0.94 -2.20 -6.79
N SER A 72 -0.28 -2.67 -7.86
CA SER A 72 -0.36 -2.08 -9.20
C SER A 72 -1.81 -2.02 -9.71
N CYS A 73 -2.58 -3.08 -9.51
CA CYS A 73 -3.99 -3.14 -9.92
C CYS A 73 -4.86 -2.16 -9.12
N ILE A 74 -4.62 -2.04 -7.81
CA ILE A 74 -5.34 -1.11 -6.94
C ILE A 74 -5.07 0.34 -7.37
N LEU A 75 -3.81 0.71 -7.61
CA LEU A 75 -3.46 2.06 -8.07
C LEU A 75 -4.05 2.39 -9.44
N GLN A 76 -4.06 1.43 -10.38
CA GLN A 76 -4.70 1.62 -11.68
C GLN A 76 -6.22 1.83 -11.55
N ASN A 77 -6.89 1.09 -10.67
CA ASN A 77 -8.32 1.27 -10.42
C ASN A 77 -8.62 2.62 -9.75
N TYR A 78 -7.75 3.08 -8.86
CA TYR A 78 -7.86 4.40 -8.25
C TYR A 78 -7.78 5.52 -9.31
N VAL A 79 -6.81 5.44 -10.23
CA VAL A 79 -6.69 6.39 -11.37
C VAL A 79 -7.98 6.39 -12.20
N ARG A 80 -8.46 5.21 -12.61
CA ARG A 80 -9.72 5.08 -13.39
C ARG A 80 -10.95 5.66 -12.69
N LEU A 81 -10.99 5.60 -11.35
CA LEU A 81 -12.10 6.16 -10.57
C LEU A 81 -12.05 7.69 -10.55
N ILE A 82 -10.86 8.27 -10.47
CA ILE A 82 -10.66 9.72 -10.48
C ILE A 82 -10.94 10.29 -11.87
N GLU A 83 -10.50 9.64 -12.95
CA GLU A 83 -10.75 10.08 -14.33
C GLU A 83 -12.24 10.14 -14.70
N LYS A 84 -13.09 9.42 -13.95
CA LYS A 84 -14.56 9.46 -14.12
C LYS A 84 -15.23 10.59 -13.35
N ARG A 85 -14.50 11.32 -12.50
CA ARG A 85 -15.01 12.46 -11.74
C ARG A 85 -14.69 13.77 -12.46
#